data_AF-A0A838VUV9-F1
#
_entry.id   AF-A0A838VUV9-F1
#
_cell.length_a   1.000
_cell.length_b   1.000
_cell.length_c   1.000
_cell.angle_alpha   90.00
_cell.angle_beta   90.00
_cell.angle_gamma   90.00
#
_symmetry.space_group_name_H-M   'P 1'
#
loop_
_entity.id
_entity.type
_entity.pdbx_description
1 polymer ?
#
loop_
_entity_poly.entity_id
_entity_poly.type
_entity_poly.pdbx_seq_one_letter_code
_entity_poly.pdbx_strand_id
1 'polypeptide(L)'
;MNGKNKKIKIFILFLFSIAFTLVIYLFILNSLGNPKFNSIELLPEEAFIIVLHEVYGYPLSEIDSITFNDVKGKFTYQYVMVRGNGGVYLLDQDNRSTIKALGNTTPPTTEGIHYAWEITTNNTKIYVDSTSGQIISSSKKI
;
A
#
# COMPACT_ATOMS: atom_id res chain seq x y z
N MET A 1 -21.34 51.28 -27.90
CA MET A 1 -21.35 49.83 -27.60
C MET A 1 -22.30 49.58 -26.43
N ASN A 2 -23.39 48.85 -26.67
CA ASN A 2 -24.61 48.89 -25.85
C ASN A 2 -24.44 48.19 -24.49
N GLY A 3 -24.71 48.88 -23.36
CA GLY A 3 -24.45 48.39 -21.99
C GLY A 3 -25.13 47.05 -21.63
N LYS A 4 -26.19 46.70 -22.36
CA LYS A 4 -26.90 45.41 -22.26
C LYS A 4 -26.03 44.21 -22.68
N ASN A 5 -25.21 44.36 -23.73
CA ASN A 5 -24.31 43.31 -24.21
C ASN A 5 -23.15 43.04 -23.23
N LYS A 6 -22.74 44.07 -22.46
CA LYS A 6 -21.67 43.92 -21.45
C LYS A 6 -22.15 43.10 -20.25
N LYS A 7 -23.38 43.33 -19.77
CA LYS A 7 -23.98 42.56 -18.66
C LYS A 7 -24.21 41.09 -19.02
N ILE A 8 -24.66 40.80 -20.25
CA ILE A 8 -24.86 39.42 -20.74
C ILE A 8 -23.52 38.66 -20.80
N LYS A 9 -22.45 39.30 -21.30
CA LYS A 9 -21.12 38.66 -21.34
C LYS A 9 -20.59 38.32 -19.93
N ILE A 10 -20.78 39.21 -18.96
CA ILE A 10 -20.37 38.98 -17.57
C ILE A 10 -21.17 37.82 -16.95
N PHE A 11 -22.47 37.76 -17.20
CA PHE A 11 -23.33 36.69 -16.72
C PHE A 11 -22.93 35.32 -17.29
N ILE A 12 -22.62 35.25 -18.59
CA ILE A 12 -22.13 34.03 -19.24
C ILE A 12 -20.79 33.58 -18.66
N LEU A 13 -19.88 34.52 -18.40
CA LEU A 13 -18.57 34.21 -17.81
C LEU A 13 -18.72 33.58 -16.41
N PHE A 14 -19.66 34.11 -15.61
CA PHE A 14 -19.96 33.61 -14.28
C PHE A 14 -20.54 32.19 -14.30
N LEU A 15 -21.50 31.94 -15.19
CA LEU A 15 -22.05 30.59 -15.43
C LEU A 15 -21.00 29.59 -15.87
N PHE A 16 -20.10 30.01 -16.78
CA PHE A 16 -19.01 29.17 -17.26
C PHE A 16 -18.04 28.80 -16.14
N SER A 17 -17.73 29.75 -15.25
CA SER A 17 -16.87 29.49 -14.08
C SER A 17 -17.48 28.45 -13.14
N ILE A 18 -18.78 28.54 -12.86
CA ILE A 18 -19.48 27.57 -11.99
C ILE A 18 -19.48 26.18 -12.63
N ALA A 19 -19.80 26.09 -13.92
CA ALA A 19 -19.81 24.83 -14.65
C ALA A 19 -18.40 24.20 -14.69
N PHE A 20 -17.36 25.00 -14.91
CA PHE A 20 -15.98 24.54 -14.91
C PHE A 20 -15.56 23.99 -13.53
N THR A 21 -15.87 24.70 -12.45
CA THR A 21 -15.61 24.22 -11.08
C THR A 21 -16.33 22.92 -10.80
N LEU A 22 -17.58 22.76 -11.25
CA LEU A 22 -18.35 21.53 -11.06
C LEU A 22 -17.71 20.35 -11.81
N VAL A 23 -17.25 20.56 -13.05
CA VAL A 23 -16.56 19.52 -13.85
C VAL A 23 -15.26 19.10 -13.18
N ILE A 24 -14.44 20.05 -12.71
CA ILE A 24 -13.20 19.75 -11.99
C ILE A 24 -13.50 18.98 -10.70
N TYR A 25 -14.52 19.38 -9.94
CA TYR A 25 -14.93 18.69 -8.72
C TYR A 25 -15.33 17.24 -8.99
N LEU A 26 -16.14 16.98 -10.02
CA LEU A 26 -16.54 15.63 -10.41
C LEU A 26 -15.35 14.80 -10.90
N PHE A 27 -14.42 15.40 -11.64
CA PHE A 27 -13.21 14.73 -12.11
C PHE A 27 -12.32 14.31 -10.94
N ILE A 28 -12.10 15.18 -9.97
CA ILE A 28 -11.36 14.88 -8.74
C ILE A 28 -12.06 13.75 -7.96
N LEU A 29 -13.38 13.84 -7.77
CA LEU A 29 -14.14 12.81 -7.05
C LEU A 29 -14.02 11.43 -7.71
N ASN A 30 -14.10 11.38 -9.04
CA ASN A 30 -13.94 10.14 -9.80
C ASN A 30 -12.49 9.61 -9.77
N SER A 31 -11.50 10.51 -9.78
CA SER A 31 -10.09 10.17 -9.64
C SER A 31 -9.76 9.61 -8.25
N LEU A 32 -10.38 10.13 -7.18
CA LEU A 32 -10.21 9.59 -5.83
C LEU A 32 -10.99 8.28 -5.62
N GLY A 33 -12.10 8.07 -6.34
CA GLY A 33 -12.92 6.86 -6.22
C GLY A 33 -12.32 5.61 -6.89
N ASN A 34 -11.34 5.78 -7.78
CA ASN A 34 -10.66 4.67 -8.46
C ASN A 34 -9.14 4.88 -8.44
N PRO A 35 -8.48 4.78 -7.29
CA PRO A 35 -7.03 4.75 -7.28
C PRO A 35 -6.60 3.42 -7.93
N LYS A 36 -6.32 3.45 -9.23
CA LYS A 36 -5.61 2.37 -9.91
C LYS A 36 -4.19 2.41 -9.39
N PHE A 37 -3.97 1.68 -8.30
CA PHE A 37 -2.65 1.54 -7.70
C PHE A 37 -1.80 0.62 -8.58
N ASN A 38 -1.20 1.21 -9.62
CA ASN A 38 -0.13 0.57 -10.39
C ASN A 38 1.22 0.69 -9.66
N SER A 39 1.23 0.58 -8.33
CA SER A 39 2.48 0.37 -7.59
C SER A 39 2.92 -1.06 -7.87
N ILE A 40 4.13 -1.23 -8.41
CA ILE A 40 4.78 -2.54 -8.51
C ILE A 40 4.99 -3.01 -7.07
N GLU A 41 4.03 -3.75 -6.55
CA GLU A 41 4.16 -4.36 -5.24
C GLU A 41 5.00 -5.62 -5.36
N LEU A 42 5.90 -5.80 -4.40
CA LEU A 42 6.65 -7.03 -4.26
C LEU A 42 5.69 -8.21 -4.17
N LEU A 43 6.07 -9.32 -4.78
CA LEU A 43 5.42 -10.60 -4.56
C LEU A 43 5.77 -11.13 -3.16
N PRO A 44 4.90 -11.96 -2.55
CA PRO A 44 5.19 -12.53 -1.23
C PRO A 44 6.46 -13.40 -1.23
N GLU A 45 6.82 -14.01 -2.37
CA GLU A 45 8.08 -14.74 -2.55
C GLU A 45 9.30 -13.82 -2.52
N GLU A 46 9.21 -12.61 -3.10
CA GLU A 46 10.28 -11.62 -3.05
C GLU A 46 10.47 -11.09 -1.63
N ALA A 47 9.37 -10.82 -0.92
CA ALA A 47 9.41 -10.47 0.50
C ALA A 47 10.04 -11.58 1.35
N PHE A 48 9.78 -12.85 1.03
CA PHE A 48 10.40 -13.98 1.73
C PHE A 48 11.91 -14.08 1.49
N ILE A 49 12.37 -13.80 0.26
CA ILE A 49 13.80 -13.74 -0.07
C ILE A 49 14.50 -12.67 0.79
N ILE A 50 13.89 -11.50 0.96
CA ILE A 50 14.42 -10.44 1.83
C ILE A 50 14.55 -10.94 3.27
N VAL A 51 13.55 -11.67 3.77
CA VAL A 51 13.60 -12.29 5.10
C VAL A 51 14.75 -13.30 5.22
N LEU A 52 14.97 -14.15 4.22
CA LEU A 52 16.10 -15.08 4.21
C LEU A 52 17.44 -14.34 4.30
N HIS A 53 17.60 -13.26 3.54
CA HIS A 53 18.82 -12.48 3.54
C HIS A 53 19.03 -11.72 4.85
N GLU A 54 18.09 -10.85 5.22
CA GLU A 54 18.27 -9.88 6.30
C GLU A 54 18.09 -10.47 7.70
N VAL A 55 17.22 -11.47 7.85
CA VAL A 55 16.90 -12.05 9.17
C VAL A 55 17.70 -13.33 9.41
N TYR A 56 17.83 -14.18 8.41
CA TYR A 56 18.52 -15.47 8.54
C TYR A 56 19.96 -15.45 8.03
N GLY A 57 20.42 -14.35 7.43
CA GLY A 57 21.82 -14.17 7.04
C GLY A 57 22.26 -15.01 5.86
N TYR A 58 21.32 -15.51 5.04
CA TYR A 58 21.69 -16.23 3.83
C TYR A 58 22.44 -15.29 2.86
N PRO A 59 23.61 -15.67 2.34
CA PRO A 59 24.36 -14.84 1.41
C PRO A 59 23.61 -14.74 0.08
N LEU A 60 23.70 -13.57 -0.58
CA LEU A 60 23.03 -13.33 -1.86
C LEU A 60 23.38 -14.38 -2.92
N SER A 61 24.62 -14.89 -2.92
CA SER A 61 25.06 -15.96 -3.82
C SER A 61 24.29 -17.28 -3.65
N GLU A 62 23.79 -17.57 -2.45
CA GLU A 62 22.95 -18.75 -2.21
C GLU A 62 21.50 -18.46 -2.60
N ILE A 63 21.02 -17.23 -2.39
CA ILE A 63 19.65 -16.81 -2.70
C ILE A 63 19.44 -16.66 -4.21
N ASP A 64 20.44 -16.24 -4.98
CA ASP A 64 20.36 -16.12 -6.44
C ASP A 64 20.00 -17.45 -7.13
N SER A 65 20.23 -18.58 -6.46
CA SER A 65 19.87 -19.91 -6.94
C SER A 65 18.46 -20.37 -6.53
N ILE A 66 17.80 -19.63 -5.62
CA ILE A 66 16.47 -19.95 -5.09
C ILE A 66 15.41 -19.45 -6.07
N THR A 67 14.57 -20.37 -6.53
CA THR A 67 13.40 -20.02 -7.35
C THR A 67 12.15 -19.87 -6.49
N PHE A 68 11.11 -19.22 -7.04
CA PHE A 68 9.81 -19.13 -6.37
C PHE A 68 9.22 -20.50 -6.02
N ASN A 69 9.49 -21.53 -6.84
CA ASN A 69 9.05 -22.89 -6.56
C ASN A 69 9.75 -23.48 -5.32
N ASP A 70 10.99 -23.09 -5.06
CA ASP A 70 11.75 -23.58 -3.92
C ASP A 70 11.25 -23.03 -2.59
N VAL A 71 10.59 -21.86 -2.60
CA VAL A 71 10.05 -21.22 -1.39
C VAL A 71 8.56 -21.43 -1.21
N LYS A 72 7.85 -21.85 -2.27
CA LYS A 72 6.41 -22.07 -2.26
C LYS A 72 5.99 -23.05 -1.15
N GLY A 73 5.09 -22.61 -0.28
CA GLY A 73 4.56 -23.41 0.82
C GLY A 73 5.51 -23.63 2.01
N LYS A 74 6.73 -23.07 1.97
CA LYS A 74 7.67 -23.10 3.12
C LYS A 74 7.42 -21.99 4.14
N PHE A 75 6.59 -21.02 3.78
CA PHE A 75 6.18 -19.91 4.62
C PHE A 75 4.69 -19.66 4.46
N THR A 76 4.09 -19.02 5.45
CA THR A 76 2.74 -18.48 5.33
C THR A 76 2.84 -16.97 5.21
N TYR A 77 2.04 -16.42 4.30
CA TYR A 77 2.01 -14.99 4.04
C TYR A 77 0.58 -14.48 4.04
N GLN A 78 0.43 -13.20 4.36
CA GLN A 78 -0.81 -12.47 4.21
C GLN A 78 -0.52 -10.99 3.98
N TYR A 79 -1.38 -10.34 3.21
CA TYR A 79 -1.25 -8.92 2.92
C TYR A 79 -1.88 -8.09 4.03
N VAL A 80 -1.14 -7.15 4.60
CA VAL A 80 -1.54 -6.42 5.81
C VAL A 80 -1.27 -4.93 5.72
N MET A 81 -2.00 -4.18 6.55
CA MET A 81 -1.70 -2.80 6.90
C MET A 81 -1.05 -2.78 8.28
N VAL A 82 0.11 -2.14 8.40
CA VAL A 82 0.76 -1.84 9.68
C VAL A 82 0.73 -0.34 9.90
N ARG A 83 0.13 0.10 11.01
CA ARG A 83 0.10 1.51 11.40
C ARG A 83 1.33 1.87 12.22
N GLY A 84 1.67 3.16 12.28
CA GLY A 84 2.80 3.69 13.05
C GLY A 84 2.71 3.41 14.56
N ASN A 85 1.53 3.11 15.10
CA ASN A 85 1.37 2.66 16.48
C ASN A 85 1.53 1.14 16.67
N GLY A 86 1.94 0.42 15.62
CA GLY A 86 2.08 -1.04 15.61
C GLY A 86 0.79 -1.81 15.38
N GLY A 87 -0.36 -1.17 15.17
CA GLY A 87 -1.61 -1.88 14.88
C GLY A 87 -1.57 -2.58 13.52
N VAL A 88 -1.96 -3.86 13.47
CA VAL A 88 -1.92 -4.73 12.29
C VAL A 88 -3.32 -5.14 11.87
N TYR A 89 -3.61 -5.00 10.57
CA TYR A 89 -4.90 -5.32 9.97
C TYR A 89 -4.72 -6.16 8.71
N LEU A 90 -5.51 -7.22 8.58
CA LEU A 90 -5.57 -8.02 7.37
C LEU A 90 -6.26 -7.21 6.26
N LEU A 91 -5.65 -7.18 5.10
CA LEU A 91 -6.21 -6.55 3.92
C LEU A 91 -6.55 -7.60 2.85
N ASP A 92 -7.54 -7.26 2.05
CA ASP A 92 -7.73 -7.86 0.73
C ASP A 92 -6.62 -7.36 -0.21
N GLN A 93 -5.94 -8.27 -0.88
CA GLN A 93 -4.78 -7.92 -1.73
C GLN A 93 -5.19 -7.10 -2.97
N ASP A 94 -6.36 -7.36 -3.53
CA ASP A 94 -6.77 -6.78 -4.82
C ASP A 94 -7.32 -5.36 -4.66
N ASN A 95 -8.02 -5.11 -3.55
CA ASN A 95 -8.70 -3.83 -3.31
C ASN A 95 -8.23 -3.08 -2.06
N ARG A 96 -7.28 -3.65 -1.29
CA ARG A 96 -6.72 -3.10 -0.04
C ARG A 96 -7.76 -2.78 1.03
N SER A 97 -8.95 -3.35 0.94
CA SER A 97 -9.98 -3.18 1.97
C SER A 97 -9.59 -3.93 3.23
N THR A 98 -9.89 -3.33 4.38
CA THR A 98 -9.64 -4.00 5.67
C THR A 98 -10.64 -5.13 5.88
N ILE A 99 -10.13 -6.35 5.98
CA ILE A 99 -10.94 -7.54 6.27
C ILE A 99 -11.16 -7.67 7.78
N LYS A 100 -10.07 -7.62 8.58
CA LYS A 100 -10.14 -7.75 10.04
C LYS A 100 -8.89 -7.20 10.73
N ALA A 101 -9.02 -6.87 12.03
CA ALA A 101 -7.87 -6.60 12.88
C ALA A 101 -7.14 -7.91 13.25
N LEU A 102 -5.82 -7.89 13.27
CA LEU A 102 -4.96 -9.04 13.58
C LEU A 102 -4.24 -8.91 14.93
N GLY A 103 -4.15 -7.69 15.46
CA GLY A 103 -3.50 -7.39 16.73
C GLY A 103 -2.45 -6.29 16.56
N ASN A 104 -1.37 -6.39 17.33
CA ASN A 104 -0.30 -5.40 17.33
C ASN A 104 1.07 -6.07 17.13
N THR A 105 1.98 -5.36 16.49
CA THR A 105 3.41 -5.65 16.39
C THR A 105 4.22 -4.53 17.05
N THR A 106 5.55 -4.65 17.08
CA THR A 106 6.39 -3.52 17.47
C THR A 106 6.15 -2.35 16.52
N PRO A 107 6.00 -1.11 17.02
CA PRO A 107 5.85 0.06 16.17
C PRO A 107 6.93 0.09 15.08
N PRO A 108 6.56 0.32 13.80
CA PRO A 108 7.53 0.38 12.74
C PRO A 108 8.48 1.57 12.93
N THR A 109 9.69 1.44 12.37
CA THR A 109 10.75 2.46 12.48
C THR A 109 10.33 3.81 11.87
N THR A 110 9.44 3.77 10.90
CA THR A 110 8.88 4.92 10.20
C THR A 110 7.45 5.20 10.65
N GLU A 111 7.12 6.48 10.77
CA GLU A 111 5.75 6.91 11.05
C GLU A 111 4.88 6.76 9.80
N GLY A 112 3.60 6.42 9.99
CA GLY A 112 2.62 6.37 8.91
C GLY A 112 1.86 5.05 8.80
N ILE A 113 1.35 4.78 7.61
CA ILE A 113 0.65 3.54 7.27
C ILE A 113 1.51 2.82 6.24
N HIS A 114 1.84 1.57 6.54
CA HIS A 114 2.60 0.69 5.68
C HIS A 114 1.69 -0.41 5.16
N TYR A 115 1.77 -0.67 3.86
CA TYR A 115 1.22 -1.87 3.25
C TYR A 115 2.35 -2.88 3.17
N ALA A 116 2.12 -4.09 3.66
CA ALA A 116 3.20 -5.04 3.90
C ALA A 116 2.75 -6.49 3.72
N TRP A 117 3.72 -7.35 3.45
CA TRP A 117 3.60 -8.79 3.62
C TRP A 117 3.92 -9.17 5.05
N GLU A 118 2.96 -9.77 5.76
CA GLU A 118 3.25 -10.50 6.99
C GLU A 118 3.72 -11.89 6.61
N ILE A 119 5.02 -12.15 6.79
CA ILE A 119 5.65 -13.45 6.60
C ILE A 119 5.74 -14.13 7.97
N THR A 120 5.14 -15.31 8.10
CA THR A 120 5.30 -16.13 9.31
C THR A 120 6.22 -17.32 9.04
N THR A 121 7.32 -17.36 9.79
CA THR A 121 8.35 -18.41 9.76
C THR A 121 8.91 -18.63 11.16
N ASN A 122 9.12 -19.89 11.57
CA ASN A 122 9.67 -20.24 12.89
C ASN A 122 9.00 -19.49 14.08
N ASN A 123 7.66 -19.46 14.09
CA ASN A 123 6.84 -18.74 15.09
C ASN A 123 7.14 -17.23 15.21
N THR A 124 7.80 -16.65 14.23
CA THR A 124 8.08 -15.21 14.15
C THR A 124 7.31 -14.64 12.97
N LYS A 125 6.63 -13.53 13.21
CA LYS A 125 5.98 -12.71 12.19
C LYS A 125 6.91 -11.58 11.82
N ILE A 126 7.17 -11.44 10.54
CA ILE A 126 8.05 -10.41 9.98
C ILE A 126 7.23 -9.62 8.98
N TYR A 127 7.27 -8.30 9.07
CA TYR A 127 6.50 -7.40 8.24
C TYR A 127 7.44 -6.72 7.26
N VAL A 128 7.27 -7.00 5.97
CA VAL A 128 8.07 -6.46 4.88
C VAL A 128 7.20 -5.50 4.08
N ASP A 129 7.60 -4.23 3.98
CA ASP A 129 6.87 -3.22 3.21
C ASP A 129 6.76 -3.63 1.74
N SER A 130 5.53 -3.65 1.21
CA SER A 130 5.21 -4.20 -0.11
C SER A 130 5.77 -3.37 -1.26
N THR A 131 6.19 -2.12 -1.00
CA THR A 131 6.71 -1.21 -2.03
C THR A 131 8.22 -1.07 -1.96
N SER A 132 8.78 -0.93 -0.76
CA SER A 132 10.21 -0.71 -0.56
C SER A 132 11.01 -1.98 -0.33
N GLY A 133 10.37 -3.07 0.09
CA GLY A 133 11.05 -4.28 0.53
C GLY A 133 11.72 -4.16 1.89
N GLN A 134 11.58 -3.04 2.60
CA GLN A 134 12.20 -2.90 3.91
C GLN A 134 11.45 -3.71 4.97
N ILE A 135 12.18 -4.38 5.86
CA ILE A 135 11.59 -4.94 7.08
C ILE A 135 11.20 -3.77 8.01
N ILE A 136 9.90 -3.57 8.17
CA ILE A 136 9.36 -2.45 8.96
C ILE A 136 9.11 -2.84 10.42
N SER A 137 8.87 -4.12 10.70
CA SER A 137 8.53 -4.58 12.05
C SER A 137 8.69 -6.10 12.16
N SER A 138 8.86 -6.62 13.37
CA SER A 138 8.77 -8.05 13.65
C SER A 138 8.15 -8.31 15.02
N SER A 139 7.45 -9.43 15.15
CA SER A 139 6.92 -9.89 16.43
C SER A 139 7.09 -11.40 16.57
N LYS A 140 7.55 -11.82 17.75
CA LYS A 140 7.59 -13.24 18.09
C LYS A 140 6.22 -13.67 18.61
N LYS A 141 5.67 -14.74 18.05
CA LYS A 141 4.46 -15.36 18.58
C LYS A 141 4.85 -16.04 19.90
N ILE A 142 4.42 -15.46 21.01
CA ILE A 142 4.58 -16.02 22.36
C ILE A 142 3.70 -17.26 22.49
#